data_AF-W1YRP3-F1
#
_entry.id   AF-W1YRP3-F1
#
_cell.length_a   1.000
_cell.length_b   1.000
_cell.length_c   1.000
_cell.angle_alpha   90.00
_cell.angle_beta   90.00
_cell.angle_gamma   90.00
#
_symmetry.space_group_name_H-M   'P 1'
#
loop_
_entity.id
_entity.type
_entity.pdbx_description
1 polymer ?
#
loop_
_entity_poly.entity_id
_entity_poly.type
_entity_poly.pdbx_seq_one_letter_code
_entity_poly.pdbx_strand_id
1 'polypeptide(L)'
;KIPNLLINGSSGIAVGMATNIPPHNLNEVCNGLTMLIDNPDVTVDELMTQIKGPDFPTGALILGREGIKKAYSTGRGSVKMRARATIEEMAKGKHKIVVTEIPYQVNKARVIETIANLSRDKVI
;
A
#
# COMPACT_ATOMS: atom_id res chain seq x y z
N LYS A 1 12.96 -17.83 -13.44
CA LYS A 1 12.54 -16.46 -13.81
C LYS A 1 11.52 -15.98 -12.79
N ILE A 2 11.47 -14.68 -12.49
CA ILE A 2 10.71 -14.11 -11.36
C ILE A 2 9.54 -13.25 -11.90
N PRO A 3 8.34 -13.24 -11.29
CA PRO A 3 7.17 -12.48 -11.75
C PRO A 3 7.29 -10.97 -11.47
N ASN A 4 8.17 -10.31 -12.22
CA ASN A 4 8.62 -8.94 -11.95
C ASN A 4 7.50 -7.87 -11.92
N LEU A 5 6.47 -8.03 -12.77
CA LEU A 5 5.39 -7.05 -12.89
C LEU A 5 4.64 -6.84 -11.57
N LEU A 6 4.30 -7.91 -10.86
CA LEU A 6 3.56 -7.81 -9.59
C LEU A 6 4.48 -7.46 -8.43
N ILE A 7 5.71 -7.96 -8.44
CA ILE A 7 6.68 -7.73 -7.36
C ILE A 7 7.04 -6.25 -7.26
N ASN A 8 7.43 -5.66 -8.39
CA ASN A 8 7.85 -4.26 -8.40
C ASN A 8 6.69 -3.28 -8.69
N GLY A 9 5.57 -3.79 -9.19
CA GLY A 9 4.49 -2.95 -9.68
C GLY A 9 4.85 -2.25 -10.99
N SER A 10 3.94 -1.38 -11.43
CA SER A 10 4.14 -0.55 -12.62
C SER A 10 3.20 0.65 -12.57
N SER A 11 3.72 1.85 -12.80
CA SER A 11 2.92 3.06 -12.95
C SER A 11 3.27 3.75 -14.26
N GLY A 12 2.27 4.14 -15.04
CA GLY A 12 2.50 4.79 -16.33
C GLY A 12 1.28 5.48 -16.88
N ILE A 13 1.51 6.58 -17.59
CA ILE A 13 0.48 7.35 -18.28
C ILE A 13 0.75 7.25 -19.78
N ALA A 14 -0.23 6.77 -20.53
CA ALA A 14 -0.20 6.69 -21.98
C ALA A 14 -1.31 7.56 -22.58
N VAL A 15 -1.46 7.53 -23.90
CA VAL A 15 -2.52 8.29 -24.59
C VAL A 15 -3.86 7.56 -24.43
N GLY A 16 -4.81 8.17 -23.71
CA GLY A 16 -6.14 7.62 -23.48
C GLY A 16 -6.23 6.54 -22.40
N MET A 17 -5.11 6.17 -21.76
CA MET A 17 -5.09 5.17 -20.68
C MET A 17 -3.98 5.43 -19.66
N ALA A 18 -4.14 4.86 -18.47
CA ALA A 18 -3.11 4.85 -17.42
C ALA A 18 -3.08 3.48 -16.73
N THR A 19 -1.92 3.14 -16.18
CA THR A 19 -1.72 1.94 -15.37
C THR A 19 -1.14 2.31 -14.01
N ASN A 20 -1.60 1.63 -12.98
CA ASN A 20 -1.05 1.73 -11.64
C ASN A 20 -1.22 0.38 -10.90
N ILE A 21 -0.17 -0.41 -10.92
CA ILE A 21 -0.09 -1.73 -10.29
C ILE A 21 0.83 -1.58 -9.08
N PRO A 22 0.36 -1.87 -7.86
CA PRO A 22 1.18 -1.75 -6.67
C PRO A 22 2.17 -2.93 -6.55
N PRO A 23 3.28 -2.75 -5.81
CA PRO A 23 4.23 -3.83 -5.51
C PRO A 23 3.62 -4.89 -4.58
N HIS A 24 4.16 -6.11 -4.64
CA HIS A 24 3.72 -7.26 -3.87
C HIS A 24 4.91 -8.04 -3.33
N ASN A 25 4.67 -8.80 -2.26
CA ASN A 25 5.69 -9.65 -1.66
C ASN A 25 6.08 -10.79 -2.60
N LEU A 26 7.38 -10.98 -2.84
CA LEU A 26 7.90 -12.02 -3.73
C LEU A 26 7.42 -13.43 -3.33
N ASN A 27 7.49 -13.75 -2.04
CA ASN A 27 7.14 -15.10 -1.56
C ASN A 27 5.64 -15.35 -1.73
N GLU A 28 4.79 -14.35 -1.42
CA GLU A 28 3.35 -14.45 -1.62
C GLU A 28 2.98 -14.66 -3.10
N VAL A 29 3.61 -13.92 -4.00
CA VAL A 29 3.37 -14.07 -5.45
C VAL A 29 3.85 -15.45 -5.94
N CYS A 30 5.02 -15.91 -5.51
CA CYS A 30 5.51 -17.25 -5.87
C CYS A 30 4.61 -18.37 -5.34
N ASN A 31 4.09 -18.25 -4.12
CA ASN A 31 3.15 -19.21 -3.55
C ASN A 31 1.82 -19.21 -4.30
N GLY A 32 1.29 -18.02 -4.64
CA GLY A 32 0.08 -17.90 -5.47
C GLY A 32 0.26 -18.52 -6.86
N LEU A 33 1.43 -18.35 -7.49
CA LEU A 33 1.75 -19.00 -8.76
C LEU A 33 1.83 -20.51 -8.63
N THR A 34 2.43 -21.03 -7.57
CA THR A 34 2.51 -22.47 -7.31
C THR A 34 1.10 -23.06 -7.14
N MET A 35 0.24 -22.39 -6.37
CA MET A 35 -1.17 -22.76 -6.21
C MET A 35 -1.93 -22.78 -7.54
N LEU A 36 -1.68 -21.82 -8.43
CA LEU A 36 -2.30 -21.78 -9.77
C LEU A 36 -1.77 -22.88 -10.70
N ILE A 37 -0.50 -23.27 -10.56
CA ILE A 37 0.07 -24.39 -11.32
C ILE A 37 -0.54 -25.71 -10.86
N ASP A 38 -0.70 -25.90 -9.54
CA ASP A 38 -1.27 -27.12 -8.96
C ASP A 38 -2.78 -27.24 -9.21
N ASN A 39 -3.49 -26.12 -9.22
CA ASN A 39 -4.92 -26.05 -9.51
C ASN A 39 -5.23 -24.89 -10.49
N PRO A 40 -5.35 -25.19 -11.81
CA PRO A 40 -5.67 -24.17 -12.81
C PRO A 40 -7.02 -23.47 -12.63
N ASP A 41 -7.97 -24.10 -11.93
CA ASP A 41 -9.32 -23.57 -11.68
C ASP A 41 -9.41 -22.76 -10.38
N VAL A 42 -8.27 -22.46 -9.73
CA VAL A 42 -8.22 -21.69 -8.50
C VAL A 42 -8.87 -20.31 -8.67
N THR A 43 -9.74 -19.96 -7.74
CA THR A 43 -10.46 -18.69 -7.74
C THR A 43 -9.58 -17.55 -7.23
N VAL A 44 -9.96 -16.30 -7.55
CA VAL A 44 -9.29 -15.11 -7.02
C VAL A 44 -9.32 -15.09 -5.49
N ASP A 45 -10.44 -15.51 -4.88
CA ASP A 45 -10.57 -15.53 -3.42
C ASP A 45 -9.61 -16.55 -2.77
N GLU A 46 -9.37 -17.69 -3.42
CA GLU A 46 -8.37 -18.66 -2.99
C GLU A 46 -6.95 -18.15 -3.20
N LEU A 47 -6.64 -17.51 -4.33
CA LEU A 47 -5.34 -16.88 -4.56
C LEU A 47 -5.02 -15.80 -3.52
N MET A 48 -6.05 -15.09 -3.04
CA MET A 48 -5.91 -14.09 -1.98
C MET A 48 -5.53 -14.67 -0.61
N THR A 49 -5.60 -16.00 -0.43
CA THR A 49 -5.07 -16.67 0.76
C THR A 49 -3.54 -16.69 0.76
N GLN A 50 -2.92 -16.74 -0.43
CA GLN A 50 -1.48 -16.67 -0.62
C GLN A 50 -0.99 -15.24 -0.83
N ILE A 51 -1.69 -14.47 -1.68
CA ILE A 51 -1.40 -13.07 -2.00
C ILE A 51 -2.33 -12.18 -1.19
N LYS A 52 -1.88 -11.76 -0.01
CA LYS A 52 -2.75 -11.08 0.97
C LYS A 52 -3.07 -9.66 0.58
N GLY A 53 -2.26 -9.06 -0.27
CA GLY A 53 -2.40 -7.67 -0.69
C GLY A 53 -1.10 -7.09 -1.22
N PRO A 54 -1.11 -5.80 -1.56
CA PRO A 54 0.10 -5.05 -1.85
C PRO A 54 1.08 -5.05 -0.67
N ASP A 55 2.37 -5.11 -0.99
CA ASP A 55 3.47 -4.99 -0.04
C ASP A 55 4.36 -3.84 -0.49
N PHE A 56 4.25 -2.70 0.20
CA PHE A 56 4.93 -1.48 -0.20
C PHE A 56 6.32 -1.41 0.43
N PRO A 57 7.35 -0.97 -0.32
CA PRO A 57 8.71 -0.86 0.23
C PRO A 57 8.83 0.17 1.35
N THR A 58 7.86 1.08 1.46
CA THR A 58 7.78 2.08 2.54
C THR A 58 7.04 1.57 3.78
N GLY A 59 6.53 0.33 3.75
CA GLY A 59 5.66 -0.23 4.78
C GLY A 59 4.31 0.49 4.82
N ALA A 60 4.04 1.14 5.95
CA ALA A 60 2.78 1.79 6.27
C ALA A 60 1.64 0.79 6.48
N LEU A 61 0.42 1.30 6.58
CA LEU A 61 -0.78 0.51 6.85
C LEU A 61 -1.74 0.60 5.68
N ILE A 62 -2.35 -0.53 5.31
CA ILE A 62 -3.50 -0.55 4.42
C ILE A 62 -4.77 -0.59 5.27
N LEU A 63 -5.74 0.27 4.95
CA LEU A 63 -7.02 0.35 5.64
C LEU A 63 -8.09 -0.48 4.92
N GLY A 64 -8.44 -1.62 5.49
CA GLY A 64 -9.45 -2.53 4.96
C GLY A 64 -8.96 -3.40 3.79
N ARG A 65 -9.78 -4.37 3.40
CA ARG A 65 -9.45 -5.36 2.35
C ARG A 65 -10.37 -5.31 1.14
N GLU A 66 -11.49 -4.60 1.22
CA GLU A 66 -12.47 -4.50 0.13
C GLU A 66 -11.88 -3.93 -1.16
N GLY A 67 -11.05 -2.89 -1.02
CA GLY A 67 -10.35 -2.26 -2.14
C GLY A 67 -9.38 -3.21 -2.85
N ILE A 68 -8.70 -4.07 -2.08
CA ILE A 68 -7.79 -5.09 -2.60
C ILE A 68 -8.59 -6.16 -3.35
N LYS A 69 -9.65 -6.70 -2.74
CA LYS A 69 -10.51 -7.70 -3.38
C LYS A 69 -11.06 -7.20 -4.70
N LYS A 70 -11.61 -5.98 -4.72
CA LYS A 70 -12.12 -5.35 -5.94
C LYS A 70 -11.03 -5.16 -7.00
N ALA A 71 -9.82 -4.74 -6.60
CA ALA A 71 -8.69 -4.58 -7.50
C ALA A 71 -8.28 -5.90 -8.15
N TYR A 72 -8.22 -7.00 -7.40
CA TYR A 72 -7.85 -8.30 -7.96
C TYR A 72 -8.95 -8.92 -8.83
N SER A 73 -10.23 -8.78 -8.47
CA SER A 73 -11.32 -9.33 -9.28
C SER A 73 -11.62 -8.54 -10.55
N THR A 74 -11.35 -7.23 -10.58
CA THR A 74 -11.76 -6.36 -11.70
C THR A 74 -10.63 -5.63 -12.40
N GLY A 75 -9.41 -5.73 -11.88
CA GLY A 75 -8.26 -4.91 -12.30
C GLY A 75 -8.33 -3.46 -11.84
N ARG A 76 -9.39 -3.04 -11.12
CA ARG A 76 -9.57 -1.66 -10.63
C ARG A 76 -10.08 -1.63 -9.18
N GLY A 77 -9.38 -0.92 -8.32
CA GLY A 77 -9.79 -0.75 -6.93
C GLY A 77 -9.01 0.37 -6.25
N SER A 78 -9.52 0.84 -5.12
CA SER A 78 -8.86 1.87 -4.32
C SER A 78 -8.31 1.26 -3.04
N VAL A 79 -6.99 1.32 -2.87
CA VAL A 79 -6.30 0.86 -1.66
C VAL A 79 -5.94 2.09 -0.83
N LYS A 80 -6.58 2.25 0.32
CA LYS A 80 -6.30 3.36 1.24
C LYS A 80 -5.07 3.04 2.07
N MET A 81 -4.04 3.88 1.95
CA MET A 81 -2.84 3.78 2.76
C MET A 81 -2.83 4.82 3.89
N ARG A 82 -2.26 4.46 5.04
CA ARG A 82 -2.10 5.33 6.22
C ARG A 82 -0.69 5.18 6.77
N ALA A 83 -0.09 6.30 7.17
CA ALA A 83 1.18 6.31 7.87
C ALA A 83 1.12 5.51 9.19
N ARG A 84 2.20 4.84 9.56
CA ARG A 84 2.31 4.24 10.90
C ARG A 84 2.69 5.34 11.87
N ALA A 85 1.80 5.61 12.81
CA ALA A 85 2.01 6.64 13.83
C ALA A 85 1.59 6.12 15.21
N THR A 86 2.36 6.49 16.22
CA THR A 86 2.08 6.24 17.64
C THR A 86 2.01 7.56 18.39
N ILE A 87 1.23 7.59 19.47
CA ILE A 87 1.19 8.72 20.40
C ILE A 87 2.03 8.33 21.61
N GLU A 88 3.04 9.12 21.91
CA GLU A 88 3.92 8.92 23.06
C GLU A 88 3.70 10.03 24.09
N GLU A 89 3.65 9.66 25.36
CA GLU A 89 3.60 10.60 26.47
C GLU A 89 4.95 11.29 26.68
N MET A 90 4.89 12.56 27.05
CA MET A 90 6.04 13.39 27.41
C MET A 90 5.89 13.90 28.84
N ALA A 91 6.98 14.41 29.39
CA ALA A 91 6.96 15.08 30.68
C ALA A 91 5.90 16.20 30.73
N LYS A 92 5.35 16.42 31.93
CA LYS A 92 4.34 17.45 32.21
C LYS A 92 3.02 17.25 31.44
N GLY A 93 2.61 15.99 31.20
CA GLY A 93 1.32 15.65 30.61
C GLY A 93 1.17 16.05 29.14
N LYS A 94 2.27 16.26 28.42
CA LYS A 94 2.26 16.56 26.98
C LYS A 94 2.29 15.25 26.19
N HIS A 95 1.84 15.30 24.94
CA HIS A 95 1.95 14.17 24.02
C HIS A 95 2.70 14.58 22.75
N LYS A 96 3.34 13.62 22.10
CA LYS A 96 3.90 13.77 20.75
C LYS A 96 3.42 12.64 19.85
N ILE A 97 3.29 12.92 18.57
CA ILE A 97 2.99 11.91 17.55
C ILE A 97 4.31 11.52 16.89
N VAL A 98 4.65 10.23 16.92
CA VAL A 98 5.84 9.67 16.27
C VAL A 98 5.39 8.90 15.04
N VAL A 99 5.79 9.38 13.85
CA VAL A 99 5.50 8.73 12.56
C VAL A 99 6.74 7.97 12.13
N THR A 100 6.65 6.64 11.99
CA THR A 100 7.79 5.78 11.63
C THR A 100 7.76 5.32 10.18
N GLU A 101 6.59 5.24 9.56
CA GLU A 101 6.40 4.81 8.16
C GLU A 101 5.41 5.75 7.45
N ILE A 102 5.66 6.05 6.18
CA ILE A 102 4.79 6.90 5.35
C ILE A 102 4.25 6.13 4.13
N PRO A 103 3.09 6.54 3.57
CA PRO A 103 2.54 5.87 2.40
C PRO A 103 3.46 5.87 1.18
N TYR A 104 3.26 4.90 0.30
CA TYR A 104 4.06 4.75 -0.92
C TYR A 104 3.90 5.97 -1.84
N GLN A 105 4.99 6.36 -2.50
CA GLN A 105 5.09 7.55 -3.37
C GLN A 105 4.78 8.90 -2.69
N VAL A 106 4.73 8.95 -1.34
CA VAL A 106 4.59 10.22 -0.61
C VAL A 106 5.97 10.81 -0.29
N ASN A 107 6.15 12.09 -0.58
CA ASN A 107 7.37 12.82 -0.24
C ASN A 107 7.33 13.31 1.23
N LYS A 108 8.26 12.82 2.06
CA LYS A 108 8.38 13.17 3.48
C LYS A 108 8.51 14.68 3.72
N ALA A 109 9.37 15.38 2.97
CA ALA A 109 9.60 16.81 3.17
C ALA A 109 8.34 17.62 2.89
N ARG A 110 7.61 17.26 1.82
CA ARG A 110 6.33 17.91 1.46
C ARG A 110 5.25 17.70 2.52
N VAL A 111 5.21 16.53 3.16
CA VAL A 111 4.30 16.28 4.29
C VAL A 111 4.63 17.18 5.48
N ILE A 112 5.91 17.29 5.85
CA ILE A 112 6.36 18.15 6.95
C ILE A 112 6.03 19.62 6.66
N GLU A 113 6.30 20.08 5.43
CA GLU A 113 5.97 21.43 4.98
C GLU A 113 4.46 21.70 5.07
N THR A 114 3.64 20.76 4.62
CA THR A 114 2.18 20.88 4.68
C THR A 114 1.69 21.00 6.14
N ILE A 115 2.22 20.18 7.06
CA ILE A 115 1.88 20.26 8.49
C ILE A 115 2.31 21.61 9.08
N ALA A 116 3.51 22.09 8.76
CA ALA A 116 4.01 23.37 9.24
C ALA A 116 3.16 24.55 8.75
N ASN A 117 2.74 24.52 7.49
CA ASN A 117 1.86 25.54 6.91
C ASN A 117 0.48 25.51 7.56
N LEU A 118 -0.14 24.34 7.72
CA LEU A 118 -1.45 24.22 8.38
C LEU A 118 -1.45 24.75 9.83
N SER A 119 -0.34 24.53 10.56
CA SER A 119 -0.17 25.08 11.91
C SER A 119 0.05 26.60 11.90
N ARG A 120 0.81 27.12 10.93
CA ARG A 120 1.02 28.57 10.75
C ARG A 120 -0.29 29.29 10.42
N ASP A 121 -1.11 28.68 9.57
CA ASP A 121 -2.40 29.20 9.12
C ASP A 121 -3.50 29.01 10.17
N LYS A 122 -3.19 28.38 11.31
CA LYS A 122 -4.13 28.06 12.41
C LYS A 122 -5.36 27.27 11.95
N VAL A 123 -5.18 26.44 10.93
CA VAL A 123 -6.18 25.44 10.51
C VAL A 123 -6.16 24.25 11.47
N ILE A 124 -4.98 23.97 12.06
CA ILE A 124 -4.74 23.02 13.14
C ILE A 124 -3.98 23.69 14.29
#